data_AF-A0A973AWJ0-F1
#
_entry.id   AF-A0A973AWJ0-F1
#
_cell.length_a   1.000
_cell.length_b   1.000
_cell.length_c   1.000
_cell.angle_alpha   90.00
_cell.angle_beta   90.00
_cell.angle_gamma   90.00
#
_symmetry.space_group_name_H-M   'P 1'
#
loop_
_entity.id
_entity.type
_entity.pdbx_description
1 polymer ?
#
loop_
_entity_poly.entity_id
_entity_poly.type
_entity_poly.pdbx_seq_one_letter_code
_entity_poly.pdbx_strand_id
1 'polypeptide(L)' 'IMMEGAKDKKNSEEYAPLVGALKSRGVRFEVCEVTLKNRNLKKDQFILESDFTPSGVVRIADLQYKDGFAYIKP' A
#
# COMPACT_ATOMS: atom_id res chain seq x y z
N ILE A 1 7.48 -4.13 -1.28
CA ILE A 1 6.86 -3.47 -0.11
C ILE A 1 7.17 -1.99 -0.23
N MET A 2 6.19 -1.11 -0.01
CA MET A 2 6.31 0.35 -0.22
C MET A 2 7.17 1.04 0.85
N MET A 3 8.35 0.48 1.10
CA MET A 3 9.32 1.04 2.01
C MET A 3 10.09 2.16 1.32
N GLU A 4 10.56 3.14 2.09
CA GLU A 4 11.50 4.14 1.60
C GLU A 4 12.76 3.44 1.04
N GLY A 5 13.17 3.82 -0.16
CA GLY A 5 14.29 3.19 -0.87
C GLY A 5 14.02 1.80 -1.44
N ALA A 6 12.77 1.30 -1.40
CA ALA A 6 12.43 0.05 -2.06
C ALA A 6 12.57 0.18 -3.58
N LYS A 7 13.40 -0.69 -4.17
CA LYS A 7 13.66 -0.76 -5.62
C LYS A 7 13.05 -2.02 -6.23
N ASP A 8 12.59 -1.88 -7.46
CA ASP A 8 12.16 -3.02 -8.26
C ASP A 8 13.38 -3.89 -8.62
N LYS A 9 13.31 -5.19 -8.33
CA LYS A 9 14.41 -6.12 -8.60
C LYS A 9 14.66 -6.36 -10.10
N LYS A 10 13.72 -6.01 -10.98
CA LYS A 10 13.87 -6.18 -12.43
C LYS A 10 14.37 -4.91 -13.12
N ASN A 11 13.94 -3.73 -12.66
CA ASN A 11 14.23 -2.47 -13.37
C ASN A 11 15.07 -1.46 -12.57
N SER A 12 15.48 -1.77 -11.34
CA SER A 12 16.22 -0.84 -10.45
C SER A 12 15.54 0.51 -10.17
N GLU A 13 14.29 0.69 -10.62
CA GLU A 13 13.51 1.89 -10.35
C GLU A 13 13.00 1.91 -8.92
N GLU A 14 12.98 3.10 -8.33
CA GLU A 14 12.48 3.34 -6.98
C GLU A 14 10.95 3.36 -7.00
N TYR A 15 10.32 2.64 -6.08
CA TYR A 15 8.86 2.63 -5.98
C TYR A 15 8.29 3.97 -5.48
N ALA A 16 9.08 4.77 -4.76
CA ALA A 16 8.63 6.04 -4.19
C ALA A 16 8.11 7.05 -5.25
N PRO A 17 8.85 7.41 -6.32
CA PRO A 17 8.36 8.32 -7.34
C PRO A 17 7.15 7.75 -8.11
N LEU A 18 7.13 6.43 -8.35
CA LEU A 18 6.01 5.77 -9.05
C LEU A 18 4.72 5.82 -8.22
N VAL A 19 4.82 5.54 -6.92
CA VAL A 19 3.67 5.61 -6.00
C VAL A 19 3.17 7.05 -5.88
N GLY A 20 4.06 8.03 -5.74
CA GLY A 20 3.67 9.44 -5.66
C GLY A 20 2.96 9.95 -6.92
N ALA A 21 3.44 9.54 -8.10
CA ALA A 21 2.78 9.87 -9.36
C ALA A 21 1.38 9.25 -9.47
N LEU A 22 1.20 8.01 -9.00
CA LEU A 22 -0.10 7.34 -8.98
C LEU A 22 -1.05 7.93 -7.95
N LYS A 23 -0.55 8.34 -6.78
CA LYS A 23 -1.37 9.02 -5.76
C LYS A 23 -1.89 10.37 -6.26
N SER A 24 -1.05 11.13 -6.97
CA SER A 24 -1.45 12.37 -7.66
C SER A 24 -2.54 12.15 -8.72
N ARG A 25 -2.68 10.92 -9.23
CA ARG A 25 -3.75 10.51 -10.16
C ARG A 25 -4.98 9.92 -9.44
N GLY A 26 -5.02 9.96 -8.12
CA GLY A 26 -6.14 9.48 -7.30
C GLY A 26 -6.03 8.03 -6.83
N VAL A 27 -4.90 7.35 -7.05
CA VAL A 27 -4.69 5.97 -6.56
C VAL A 27 -4.39 6.01 -5.06
N ARG A 28 -5.17 5.27 -4.26
CA ARG A 28 -4.94 5.14 -2.81
C ARG A 28 -4.11 3.90 -2.52
N PHE A 29 -3.04 4.09 -1.75
CA PHE A 29 -2.18 3.02 -1.29
C PHE A 29 -2.36 2.84 0.22
N GLU A 30 -3.05 1.76 0.62
CA GLU A 30 -3.34 1.47 2.02
C GLU A 30 -2.49 0.29 2.52
N VAL A 31 -1.84 0.45 3.68
CA VAL A 31 -1.01 -0.59 4.31
C VAL A 31 -1.69 -1.14 5.56
N CYS A 32 -1.69 -2.47 5.70
CA CYS A 32 -2.31 -3.18 6.81
C CYS A 32 -1.50 -3.04 8.12
N GLU A 33 -2.09 -2.41 9.14
CA GLU A 33 -1.45 -2.18 10.43
C GLU A 33 -1.17 -3.47 11.21
N VAL A 34 -2.04 -4.48 11.11
CA VAL A 34 -1.77 -5.80 11.71
C VAL A 34 -0.50 -6.40 11.12
N THR A 35 -0.27 -6.24 9.82
CA THR A 35 0.97 -6.70 9.18
C THR A 35 2.18 -5.91 9.67
N LEU A 36 2.05 -4.60 9.90
CA LEU A 36 3.13 -3.79 10.50
C LEU A 36 3.51 -4.34 11.88
N LYS A 37 2.52 -4.52 12.76
CA LYS A 37 2.73 -5.04 14.12
C LYS A 37 3.36 -6.43 14.11
N ASN A 38 2.83 -7.34 13.30
CA ASN A 38 3.30 -8.73 13.23
C ASN A 38 4.72 -8.86 12.65
N ARG A 39 5.11 -7.93 11.78
CA ARG A 39 6.45 -7.91 11.16
C ARG A 39 7.42 -6.94 11.82
N ASN A 40 7.03 -6.35 12.95
CA ASN A 40 7.81 -5.34 13.67
C ASN A 40 8.29 -4.18 12.76
N LEU A 41 7.42 -3.76 11.83
CA LEU A 41 7.67 -2.67 10.92
C LEU A 41 7.12 -1.37 11.50
N LYS A 42 7.87 -0.28 11.30
CA LYS A 42 7.44 1.05 11.75
C LYS A 42 6.90 1.87 10.58
N LYS A 43 6.00 2.81 10.87
CA LYS A 43 5.33 3.64 9.84
C LYS A 43 6.31 4.53 9.08
N ASP A 44 7.36 5.01 9.76
CA ASP A 44 8.48 5.78 9.21
C ASP A 44 9.31 5.01 8.18
N GLN A 45 9.20 3.68 8.10
CA GLN A 45 9.87 2.91 7.05
C GLN A 45 9.12 2.94 5.72
N PHE A 46 7.89 3.45 5.69
CA PHE A 46 7.05 3.54 4.51
C PHE A 46 7.13 4.93 3.90
N ILE A 47 6.99 5.00 2.59
CA ILE A 47 6.88 6.28 1.88
C ILE A 47 5.75 7.11 2.48
N LEU A 48 6.00 8.43 2.66
CA LEU A 48 5.08 9.39 3.28
C LEU A 48 3.66 9.36 2.71
N GLU A 49 3.56 8.96 1.44
CA GLU A 49 2.33 8.88 0.67
C GLU A 49 1.48 7.62 0.96
N SER A 50 1.89 6.74 1.87
CA SER A 50 1.13 5.54 2.23
C SER A 50 0.08 5.83 3.31
N ASP A 51 -1.17 5.49 3.05
CA ASP A 51 -2.23 5.49 4.05
C ASP A 51 -2.23 4.16 4.83
N PHE A 52 -2.86 4.13 6.01
CA PHE A 52 -2.89 2.95 6.88
C PHE A 52 -4.31 2.52 7.18
N THR A 53 -4.53 1.19 7.16
CA THR A 53 -5.82 0.57 7.49
C THR A 53 -5.66 -0.46 8.61
N PRO A 54 -6.58 -0.53 9.59
CA PRO A 54 -6.47 -1.47 10.71
C PRO A 54 -6.32 -2.93 10.25
N SER A 55 -7.03 -3.33 9.20
CA SER A 55 -6.94 -4.68 8.63
C SER A 55 -7.15 -4.62 7.12
N GLY A 56 -6.11 -4.99 6.36
CA GLY A 56 -6.17 -5.01 4.90
C GLY A 56 -7.22 -5.98 4.36
N VAL A 57 -7.43 -7.12 5.02
CA VAL A 57 -8.43 -8.12 4.59
C VAL A 57 -9.86 -7.58 4.79
N VAL A 58 -10.13 -6.95 5.94
CA VAL A 58 -11.44 -6.33 6.20
C VAL A 58 -11.68 -5.18 5.24
N ARG A 59 -10.66 -4.35 4.97
CA ARG A 59 -10.75 -3.24 4.03
C ARG A 59 -11.10 -3.71 2.62
N ILE A 60 -10.45 -4.77 2.13
CA ILE A 60 -10.74 -5.37 0.82
C ILE A 60 -12.13 -5.98 0.77
N ALA A 61 -12.60 -6.61 1.87
CA ALA A 61 -13.95 -7.14 1.95
C ALA A 61 -15.01 -6.02 1.91
N ASP A 62 -14.81 -4.94 2.68
CA ASP A 62 -15.71 -3.78 2.68
C ASP A 62 -15.76 -3.11 1.30
N LEU A 63 -14.61 -2.92 0.64
CA LEU A 63 -14.54 -2.36 -0.71
C LEU A 63 -15.33 -3.22 -1.72
N GLN A 64 -15.25 -4.54 -1.62
CA GLN A 64 -15.99 -5.43 -2.52
C GLN A 64 -17.49 -5.48 -2.21
N TYR A 65 -17.85 -5.72 -0.94
CA TYR A 65 -19.24 -6.03 -0.57
C TYR A 65 -20.09 -4.79 -0.30
N LYS A 66 -19.53 -3.73 0.28
CA LYS A 66 -20.28 -2.50 0.61
C LYS A 66 -20.20 -1.48 -0.50
N ASP A 67 -19.01 -1.28 -1.05
CA ASP A 67 -18.76 -0.23 -2.03
C ASP A 67 -18.84 -0.74 -3.49
N GLY A 68 -18.89 -2.06 -3.70
CA GLY A 68 -19.07 -2.67 -5.02
C GLY A 68 -17.83 -2.66 -5.92
N PHE A 69 -16.62 -2.47 -5.38
CA PHE A 69 -15.38 -2.49 -6.15
C PHE A 69 -15.01 -3.92 -6.59
N ALA A 70 -14.39 -4.02 -7.77
CA ALA A 70 -13.80 -5.27 -8.24
C ALA A 70 -12.48 -5.57 -7.52
N TYR A 71 -12.24 -6.85 -7.20
CA TYR A 71 -10.96 -7.31 -6.64
C TYR A 71 -10.07 -7.90 -7.74
N ILE A 72 -8.85 -7.39 -7.82
CA ILE A 72 -7.82 -7.87 -8.75
C ILE A 72 -6.60 -8.28 -7.93
N LYS A 73 -6.19 -9.54 -8.07
CA LYS A 73 -4.95 -10.07 -7.51
C LYS A 73 -4.00 -10.44 -8.65
N PRO A 74 -3.05 -9.56 -9.01
CA PRO A 74 -2.06 -9.85 -10.05
C PRO A 74 -1.06 -10.92 -9.63
#